data_AF-A0A1P8J703-F1
#
_entry.id   AF-A0A1P8J703-F1
#
_cell.length_a   1.000
_cell.length_b   1.000
_cell.length_c   1.000
_cell.angle_alpha   90.00
_cell.angle_beta   90.00
_cell.angle_gamma   90.00
#
_symmetry.space_group_name_H-M   'P 1'
#
loop_
_entity.id
_entity.type
_entity.pdbx_description
1 polymer ?
#
loop_
_entity_poly.entity_id
_entity_poly.type
_entity_poly.pdbx_seq_one_letter_code
_entity_poly.pdbx_strand_id
1 'polypeptide(L)'
;YVIQATGLQPKDANGKCDPYVKISLGNKSINDHDNYLPCTLDPVFGKLFELSCSLPVEKDLRIQLYDYDMLTKDEKIGETVIDLENRFLSRYGACCGLPQSYCLSGVNRWRDQLKPSQLLVRLCERRYYRRPVYKQDRVFFRGREYTAADLDDAKPPNPHLGPLVERLSLLILRRQGLVPEHVETRALLSPLQPDMEQGRLQLWVDVFPKSQGPPGPPFNITPRKAKKFYLRCIIWNTSDVILDDVSLTGEKMSDIYIKGWLHGHEDHKQKTDVHYRSLGGEGNFNWRFLFPFHYLPAEQLCTIDRKEHFWSLDKNEMKVPPKITIQIWDNDKFSFDDYLGCLEMDLHHMQRPAKSPEKCTLDILSQGQDKLVSLFQQKTVKGWWPCVCDINGEKILAGKVEMSLEIVSEQEQDERPAGQGRDEPNMNPHLEDPQRPETSFLWFSSPYKTLKYILWGRYKFLILLFILLFFLFLF
;
A
#
# COMPACT_ATOMS: atom_id res chain seq x y z
N TYR A 1 -21.59 -5.65 13.95
CA TYR A 1 -20.41 -5.38 13.11
C TYR A 1 -19.38 -6.46 13.37
N VAL A 2 -18.96 -7.19 12.35
CA VAL A 2 -17.92 -8.23 12.43
C VAL A 2 -16.70 -7.70 11.69
N ILE A 3 -15.59 -7.49 12.41
CA ILE A 3 -14.40 -6.80 11.87
C ILE A 3 -13.46 -7.83 11.26
N GLN A 4 -12.90 -8.69 12.09
CA GLN A 4 -11.88 -9.66 11.72
C GLN A 4 -11.83 -10.80 12.73
N ALA A 5 -11.21 -11.91 12.36
CA ALA A 5 -10.79 -12.92 13.31
C ALA A 5 -9.27 -13.09 13.27
N THR A 6 -8.70 -13.67 14.32
CA THR A 6 -7.25 -13.91 14.42
C THR A 6 -6.97 -15.29 15.01
N GLY A 7 -5.95 -15.94 14.48
CA GLY A 7 -5.47 -17.24 14.97
C GLY A 7 -6.56 -18.32 14.94
N LEU A 8 -7.31 -18.40 13.84
CA LEU A 8 -8.29 -19.47 13.65
C LEU A 8 -7.60 -20.84 13.68
N GLN A 9 -8.28 -21.84 14.22
CA GLN A 9 -7.79 -23.22 14.16
C GLN A 9 -7.88 -23.74 12.73
N PRO A 10 -6.76 -24.19 12.11
CA PRO A 10 -6.76 -24.76 10.77
C PRO A 10 -7.74 -25.92 10.62
N LYS A 11 -8.38 -25.99 9.46
CA LYS A 11 -9.35 -27.03 9.09
C LYS A 11 -8.94 -27.75 7.81
N ASP A 12 -8.36 -27.00 6.87
CA ASP A 12 -7.85 -27.51 5.62
C ASP A 12 -6.48 -28.20 5.73
N ALA A 13 -6.21 -29.09 4.76
CA ALA A 13 -4.93 -29.78 4.64
C ALA A 13 -3.74 -28.84 4.34
N ASN A 14 -4.01 -27.64 3.80
CA ASN A 14 -2.99 -26.59 3.58
C ASN A 14 -2.59 -25.88 4.89
N GLY A 15 -3.22 -26.21 6.03
CA GLY A 15 -2.98 -25.56 7.31
C GLY A 15 -3.64 -24.18 7.45
N LYS A 16 -4.65 -23.88 6.61
CA LYS A 16 -5.45 -22.66 6.62
C LYS A 16 -6.95 -22.99 6.78
N CYS A 17 -7.78 -21.99 6.55
CA CYS A 17 -9.22 -22.04 6.48
C CYS A 17 -9.68 -21.09 5.36
N ASP A 18 -10.90 -21.30 4.89
CA ASP A 18 -11.68 -20.45 4.01
C ASP A 18 -12.89 -19.84 4.79
N PRO A 19 -12.65 -19.00 5.81
CA PRO A 19 -13.67 -18.59 6.76
C PRO A 19 -14.78 -17.71 6.18
N TYR A 20 -16.02 -17.99 6.58
CA TYR A 20 -17.18 -17.10 6.42
C TYR A 20 -18.01 -16.97 7.70
N VAL A 21 -18.84 -15.93 7.76
CA VAL A 21 -19.64 -15.60 8.95
C VAL A 21 -21.08 -16.14 8.82
N LYS A 22 -21.58 -16.76 9.88
CA LYS A 22 -23.01 -17.07 10.04
C LYS A 22 -23.52 -16.50 11.36
N ILE A 23 -24.61 -15.73 11.29
CA ILE A 23 -25.23 -15.10 12.47
C ILE A 23 -26.63 -15.64 12.64
N SER A 24 -27.00 -15.95 13.88
CA SER A 24 -28.36 -16.37 14.23
C SER A 24 -28.87 -15.65 15.47
N LEU A 25 -30.15 -15.28 15.44
CA LEU A 25 -30.86 -14.63 16.54
C LEU A 25 -32.32 -15.08 16.52
N GLY A 26 -32.73 -15.89 17.50
CA GLY A 26 -34.03 -16.56 17.47
C GLY A 26 -34.18 -17.45 16.23
N ASN A 27 -35.28 -17.28 15.50
CA ASN A 27 -35.53 -18.02 14.25
C ASN A 27 -34.89 -17.37 13.01
N LYS A 28 -34.17 -16.26 13.17
CA LYS A 28 -33.54 -15.54 12.05
C LYS A 28 -32.09 -15.96 11.94
N SER A 29 -31.64 -16.16 10.71
CA SER A 29 -30.23 -16.39 10.43
C SER A 29 -29.79 -15.68 9.16
N ILE A 30 -28.56 -15.19 9.15
CA ILE A 30 -27.87 -14.66 7.97
C ILE A 30 -26.65 -15.54 7.76
N ASN A 31 -26.51 -16.06 6.54
CA ASN A 31 -25.37 -16.85 6.13
C ASN A 31 -24.59 -16.06 5.06
N ASP A 32 -23.33 -15.74 5.34
CA ASP A 32 -22.45 -14.98 4.46
C ASP A 32 -21.51 -15.88 3.64
N HIS A 33 -21.93 -17.13 3.42
CA HIS A 33 -21.21 -18.19 2.71
C HIS A 33 -20.55 -17.73 1.40
N ASP A 34 -21.29 -17.02 0.53
CA ASP A 34 -20.80 -16.61 -0.80
C ASP A 34 -19.67 -15.56 -0.74
N ASN A 35 -19.33 -15.08 0.45
CA ASN A 35 -18.26 -14.12 0.68
C ASN A 35 -17.21 -14.66 1.66
N TYR A 36 -16.92 -15.96 1.58
CA TYR A 36 -15.79 -16.55 2.29
C TYR A 36 -14.47 -15.87 1.91
N LEU A 37 -13.51 -15.92 2.83
CA LEU A 37 -12.18 -15.35 2.62
C LEU A 37 -11.18 -16.51 2.51
N PRO A 38 -10.54 -16.73 1.35
CA PRO A 38 -9.76 -17.94 1.13
C PRO A 38 -8.41 -17.92 1.88
N CYS A 39 -7.95 -19.12 2.23
CA CYS A 39 -6.59 -19.46 2.64
C CYS A 39 -6.03 -18.57 3.77
N THR A 40 -6.82 -18.29 4.80
CA THR A 40 -6.42 -17.39 5.90
C THR A 40 -6.86 -17.87 7.28
N LEU A 41 -6.00 -17.64 8.28
CA LEU A 41 -6.34 -17.82 9.70
C LEU A 41 -6.65 -16.49 10.40
N ASP A 42 -6.48 -15.38 9.70
CA ASP A 42 -6.65 -14.02 10.21
C ASP A 42 -7.56 -13.20 9.26
N PRO A 43 -8.80 -13.66 9.01
CA PRO A 43 -9.68 -13.02 8.04
C PRO A 43 -10.13 -11.62 8.48
N VAL A 44 -10.15 -10.65 7.57
CA VAL A 44 -10.74 -9.32 7.77
C VAL A 44 -12.07 -9.23 7.01
N PHE A 45 -13.18 -9.46 7.70
CA PHE A 45 -14.52 -9.44 7.13
C PHE A 45 -15.00 -8.01 6.82
N GLY A 46 -14.91 -7.11 7.81
CA GLY A 46 -15.37 -5.73 7.72
C GLY A 46 -16.84 -5.58 7.29
N LYS A 47 -17.75 -6.32 7.94
CA LYS A 47 -19.18 -6.37 7.56
C LYS A 47 -20.14 -5.96 8.67
N LEU A 48 -21.21 -5.31 8.25
CA LEU A 48 -22.39 -5.03 9.06
C LEU A 48 -23.48 -6.05 8.75
N PHE A 49 -24.05 -6.62 9.80
CA PHE A 49 -25.22 -7.47 9.74
C PHE A 49 -26.31 -6.85 10.60
N GLU A 50 -27.51 -6.76 10.06
CA GLU A 50 -28.66 -6.17 10.74
C GLU A 50 -29.76 -7.20 10.95
N LEU A 51 -30.20 -7.33 12.20
CA LEU A 51 -31.26 -8.23 12.60
C LEU A 51 -32.21 -7.49 13.52
N SER A 52 -33.49 -7.81 13.44
CA SER A 52 -34.50 -7.35 14.39
C SER A 52 -34.84 -8.48 15.34
N CYS A 53 -35.02 -8.19 16.63
CA CYS A 53 -35.45 -9.19 17.61
C CYS A 53 -36.44 -8.63 18.62
N SER A 54 -37.09 -9.53 19.37
CA SER A 54 -37.94 -9.19 20.52
C SER A 54 -37.29 -9.67 21.81
N LEU A 55 -36.86 -8.76 22.67
CA LEU A 55 -36.33 -9.09 23.99
C LEU A 55 -37.48 -9.23 25.00
N PRO A 56 -37.43 -10.20 25.94
CA PRO A 56 -36.32 -11.13 26.21
C PRO A 56 -36.37 -12.45 25.41
N VAL A 57 -37.39 -12.66 24.57
CA VAL A 57 -37.63 -13.93 23.85
C VAL A 57 -36.44 -14.35 22.98
N GLU A 58 -35.89 -13.40 22.24
CA GLU A 58 -34.79 -13.59 21.30
C GLU A 58 -33.54 -12.84 21.82
N LYS A 59 -32.96 -13.32 22.93
CA LYS A 59 -31.84 -12.64 23.60
C LYS A 59 -30.44 -13.12 23.17
N ASP A 60 -30.30 -14.37 22.73
CA ASP A 60 -28.99 -14.96 22.46
C ASP A 60 -28.57 -14.73 21.01
N LEU A 61 -27.71 -13.72 20.78
CA LEU A 61 -27.07 -13.48 19.50
C LEU A 61 -25.87 -14.42 19.35
N ARG A 62 -25.98 -15.38 18.44
CA ARG A 62 -24.92 -16.35 18.16
C ARG A 62 -24.21 -15.97 16.86
N ILE A 63 -22.89 -15.80 16.93
CA ILE A 63 -22.01 -15.56 15.80
C ILE A 63 -21.12 -16.79 15.63
N GLN A 64 -21.12 -17.37 14.44
CA GLN A 64 -20.40 -18.59 14.10
C GLN A 64 -19.47 -18.30 12.92
N LEU A 65 -18.28 -18.89 12.96
CA LEU A 65 -17.42 -18.98 11.79
C LEU A 65 -17.45 -20.40 11.26
N TYR A 66 -17.54 -20.50 9.94
CA TYR A 66 -17.50 -21.73 9.19
C TYR A 66 -16.36 -21.67 8.19
N ASP A 67 -15.81 -22.82 7.89
CA ASP A 67 -14.82 -23.09 6.87
C ASP A 67 -15.54 -23.55 5.61
N TYR A 68 -15.32 -22.85 4.50
CA TYR A 68 -15.93 -23.22 3.22
C TYR A 68 -15.17 -24.36 2.57
N ASP A 69 -15.90 -25.40 2.16
CA ASP A 69 -15.33 -26.54 1.45
C ASP A 69 -15.96 -26.68 0.05
N MET A 70 -15.14 -26.71 -1.02
CA MET A 70 -15.69 -26.89 -2.37
C MET A 70 -16.32 -28.27 -2.61
N LEU A 71 -15.76 -29.33 -2.00
CA LEU A 71 -16.13 -30.73 -2.29
C LEU A 71 -16.83 -31.43 -1.13
N THR A 72 -16.60 -30.97 0.09
CA THR A 72 -17.15 -31.53 1.33
C THR A 72 -18.17 -30.57 1.93
N LYS A 73 -18.71 -30.94 3.09
CA LYS A 73 -19.62 -30.08 3.83
C LYS A 73 -18.81 -29.15 4.72
N ASP A 74 -19.09 -27.86 4.60
CA ASP A 74 -18.50 -26.81 5.44
C ASP A 74 -18.41 -27.19 6.91
N GLU A 75 -17.21 -27.02 7.47
CA GLU A 75 -16.93 -27.31 8.87
C GLU A 75 -17.14 -26.07 9.72
N LYS A 76 -17.71 -26.24 10.93
CA LYS A 76 -17.79 -25.15 11.89
C LYS A 76 -16.43 -24.97 12.57
N ILE A 77 -15.82 -23.80 12.40
CA ILE A 77 -14.59 -23.42 13.11
C ILE A 77 -14.89 -23.18 14.58
N GLY A 78 -15.88 -22.33 14.87
CA GLY A 78 -16.27 -22.03 16.25
C GLY A 78 -17.42 -21.05 16.35
N GLU A 79 -17.85 -20.76 17.58
CA GLU A 79 -18.90 -19.77 17.84
C GLU A 79 -18.68 -18.96 19.12
N THR A 80 -19.34 -17.82 19.18
CA THR A 80 -19.52 -17.03 20.39
C THR A 80 -20.97 -16.60 20.52
N VAL A 81 -21.45 -16.48 21.75
CA VAL A 81 -22.83 -16.06 22.06
C VAL A 81 -22.81 -14.79 22.91
N ILE A 82 -23.68 -13.85 22.56
CA ILE A 82 -23.84 -12.56 23.23
C ILE A 82 -25.29 -12.43 23.70
N ASP A 83 -25.47 -12.25 25.00
CA ASP A 83 -26.78 -11.98 25.59
C ASP A 83 -27.17 -10.50 25.38
N LEU A 84 -28.08 -10.26 24.45
CA LEU A 84 -28.57 -8.93 24.09
C LEU A 84 -29.48 -8.33 25.16
N GLU A 85 -30.17 -9.15 25.95
CA GLU A 85 -31.02 -8.67 27.05
C GLU A 85 -30.14 -8.04 28.14
N ASN A 86 -29.13 -8.77 28.61
CA ASN A 86 -28.19 -8.27 29.60
C ASN A 86 -27.50 -6.99 29.10
N ARG A 87 -27.11 -6.97 27.83
CA ARG A 87 -26.51 -5.80 27.19
C ARG A 87 -27.44 -4.58 27.18
N PHE A 88 -28.69 -4.78 26.78
CA PHE A 88 -29.70 -3.71 26.69
C PHE A 88 -30.13 -3.17 28.06
N LEU A 89 -30.28 -4.06 29.05
CA LEU A 89 -30.73 -3.72 30.41
C LEU A 89 -29.58 -3.29 31.33
N SER A 90 -28.34 -3.42 30.87
CA SER A 90 -27.15 -3.03 31.64
C SER A 90 -27.22 -1.58 32.11
N ARG A 91 -26.91 -1.38 33.41
CA ARG A 91 -26.79 -0.05 34.02
C ARG A 91 -25.68 0.82 33.40
N TYR A 92 -24.79 0.21 32.62
CA TYR A 92 -23.66 0.85 31.95
C TYR A 92 -24.02 1.35 30.55
N GLY A 93 -25.25 1.12 30.07
CA GLY A 93 -25.74 1.66 28.80
C GLY A 93 -25.04 1.07 27.58
N ALA A 94 -24.78 -0.24 27.58
CA ALA A 94 -24.07 -0.96 26.54
C ALA A 94 -24.89 -1.16 25.24
N CYS A 95 -25.79 -0.23 24.90
CA CYS A 95 -26.62 -0.30 23.69
C CYS A 95 -25.84 0.15 22.46
N CYS A 96 -25.32 1.37 22.49
CA CYS A 96 -24.49 1.95 21.46
C CYS A 96 -23.40 2.74 22.19
N GLY A 97 -22.14 2.35 22.00
CA GLY A 97 -21.03 2.94 22.76
C GLY A 97 -20.93 4.46 22.55
N LEU A 98 -20.58 5.20 23.60
CA LEU A 98 -20.44 6.65 23.54
C LEU A 98 -19.18 7.07 22.75
N PRO A 99 -19.31 7.85 21.67
CA PRO A 99 -18.15 8.33 20.92
C PRO A 99 -17.33 9.36 21.72
N GLN A 100 -16.10 9.59 21.29
CA GLN A 100 -15.23 10.60 21.92
C GLN A 100 -15.78 12.01 21.76
N SER A 101 -16.36 12.31 20.60
CA SER A 101 -16.87 13.63 20.21
C SER A 101 -18.24 13.54 19.56
N TYR A 102 -19.07 14.58 19.72
CA TYR A 102 -20.36 14.68 19.07
C TYR A 102 -20.22 15.36 17.70
N CYS A 103 -20.33 14.59 16.63
CA CYS A 103 -20.21 15.09 15.25
C CYS A 103 -21.54 14.96 14.49
N LEU A 104 -21.89 15.97 13.69
CA LEU A 104 -23.09 15.96 12.85
C LEU A 104 -22.86 15.36 11.46
N SER A 105 -21.60 15.32 11.02
CA SER A 105 -21.19 14.84 9.69
C SER A 105 -19.83 14.13 9.75
N GLY A 106 -19.35 13.66 8.59
CA GLY A 106 -18.09 12.92 8.49
C GLY A 106 -18.19 11.47 8.96
N VAL A 107 -17.04 10.82 9.09
CA VAL A 107 -16.94 9.39 9.45
C VAL A 107 -17.37 9.10 10.89
N ASN A 108 -17.27 10.08 11.79
CA ASN A 108 -17.61 9.96 13.22
C ASN A 108 -19.00 10.50 13.53
N ARG A 109 -19.90 10.49 12.54
CA ARG A 109 -21.25 11.05 12.67
C ARG A 109 -22.02 10.37 13.81
N TRP A 110 -22.73 11.16 14.60
CA TRP A 110 -23.54 10.67 15.71
C TRP A 110 -24.57 9.64 15.24
N ARG A 111 -24.62 8.52 15.97
CA ARG A 111 -25.35 7.31 15.57
C ARG A 111 -26.46 6.88 16.53
N ASP A 112 -26.45 7.39 17.77
CA ASP A 112 -27.55 7.14 18.72
C ASP A 112 -28.83 7.85 18.26
N GLN A 113 -29.98 7.23 18.52
CA GLN A 113 -31.31 7.77 18.21
C GLN A 113 -31.62 9.04 19.01
N LEU A 114 -31.02 9.19 20.19
CA LEU A 114 -31.16 10.35 21.05
C LEU A 114 -29.93 11.25 21.00
N LYS A 115 -30.14 12.55 21.17
CA LYS A 115 -29.05 13.50 21.38
C LYS A 115 -28.37 13.28 22.74
N PRO A 116 -27.08 13.63 22.90
CA PRO A 116 -26.40 13.58 24.19
C PRO A 116 -27.17 14.25 25.34
N SER A 117 -27.78 15.41 25.11
CA SER A 117 -28.58 16.12 26.11
C SER A 117 -29.80 15.30 26.58
N GLN A 118 -30.47 14.61 25.65
CA GLN A 118 -31.61 13.75 25.92
C GLN A 118 -31.19 12.47 26.64
N LEU A 119 -30.07 11.86 26.23
CA LEU A 119 -29.46 10.73 26.93
C LEU A 119 -29.09 11.09 28.37
N LEU A 120 -28.54 12.29 28.60
CA LEU A 120 -28.22 12.77 29.93
C LEU A 120 -29.47 12.94 30.80
N VAL A 121 -30.57 13.48 30.26
CA VAL A 121 -31.86 13.56 30.97
C VAL A 121 -32.36 12.15 31.32
N ARG A 122 -32.34 11.20 30.38
CA ARG A 122 -32.76 9.82 30.61
C ARG A 122 -31.89 9.13 31.67
N LEU A 123 -30.58 9.40 31.69
CA LEU A 123 -29.69 8.90 32.73
C LEU A 123 -30.06 9.48 34.10
N CYS A 124 -30.39 10.78 34.18
CA CYS A 124 -30.83 11.40 35.42
C CYS A 124 -32.10 10.74 35.96
N GLU A 125 -33.07 10.47 35.09
CA GLU A 125 -34.32 9.80 35.46
C GLU A 125 -34.06 8.40 36.01
N ARG A 126 -33.23 7.60 35.33
CA ARG A 126 -32.88 6.23 35.77
C ARG A 126 -32.09 6.20 37.09
N ARG A 127 -31.29 7.23 37.36
CA ARG A 127 -30.42 7.33 38.55
C ARG A 127 -31.01 8.21 39.65
N TYR A 128 -32.24 8.71 39.48
CA TYR A 128 -32.90 9.66 40.38
C TYR A 128 -32.07 10.93 40.67
N TYR A 129 -31.34 11.43 39.68
CA TYR A 129 -30.61 12.69 39.76
C TYR A 129 -31.50 13.88 39.36
N ARG A 130 -31.16 15.07 39.88
CA ARG A 130 -31.72 16.33 39.38
C ARG A 130 -31.34 16.51 37.91
N ARG A 131 -32.29 16.99 37.09
CA ARG A 131 -32.05 17.26 35.67
C ARG A 131 -30.95 18.31 35.48
N PRO A 132 -30.14 18.21 34.40
CA PRO A 132 -29.15 19.22 34.08
C PRO A 132 -29.82 20.56 33.74
N VAL A 133 -29.16 21.66 34.10
CA VAL A 133 -29.61 23.01 33.74
C VAL A 133 -28.73 23.50 32.59
N TYR A 134 -29.36 23.75 31.44
CA TYR A 134 -28.70 24.19 30.23
C TYR A 134 -28.75 25.72 30.10
N LYS A 135 -27.61 26.34 29.80
CA LYS A 135 -27.50 27.72 29.32
C LYS A 135 -26.77 27.72 27.96
N GLN A 136 -26.66 28.87 27.31
CA GLN A 136 -26.08 28.97 25.96
C GLN A 136 -24.62 28.47 25.87
N ASP A 137 -23.82 28.70 26.91
CA ASP A 137 -22.37 28.47 26.94
C ASP A 137 -21.91 27.39 27.94
N ARG A 138 -22.84 26.86 28.74
CA ARG A 138 -22.51 25.99 29.90
C ARG A 138 -23.64 25.03 30.26
N VAL A 139 -23.26 23.92 30.90
CA VAL A 139 -24.17 22.92 31.45
C VAL A 139 -23.88 22.74 32.94
N PHE A 140 -24.90 22.87 33.79
CA PHE A 140 -24.79 22.56 35.22
C PHE A 140 -25.31 21.15 35.48
N PHE A 141 -24.46 20.31 36.06
CA PHE A 141 -24.80 18.93 36.39
C PHE A 141 -24.17 18.53 37.73
N ARG A 142 -25.00 18.05 38.66
CA ARG A 142 -24.60 17.61 40.01
C ARG A 142 -23.73 18.63 40.77
N GLY A 143 -24.07 19.91 40.68
CA GLY A 143 -23.35 21.00 41.36
C GLY A 143 -22.02 21.42 40.71
N ARG A 144 -21.65 20.81 39.57
CA ARG A 144 -20.51 21.22 38.76
C ARG A 144 -20.96 21.93 37.49
N GLU A 145 -20.22 22.96 37.13
CA GLU A 145 -20.34 23.66 35.86
C GLU A 145 -19.40 23.04 34.82
N TYR A 146 -19.88 22.92 33.59
CA TYR A 146 -19.12 22.45 32.42
C TYR A 146 -19.19 23.52 31.33
N THR A 147 -18.03 23.88 30.78
CA THR A 147 -17.88 24.94 29.77
C THR A 147 -17.02 24.46 28.60
N ALA A 148 -16.88 25.27 27.55
CA ALA A 148 -16.02 24.93 26.41
C ALA A 148 -14.56 24.63 26.80
N ALA A 149 -14.06 25.16 27.93
CA ALA A 149 -12.71 24.89 28.43
C ALA A 149 -12.53 23.45 28.97
N ASP A 150 -13.62 22.74 29.28
CA ASP A 150 -13.57 21.34 29.72
C ASP A 150 -13.48 20.34 28.56
N LEU A 151 -13.56 20.80 27.31
CA LEU A 151 -13.53 19.96 26.12
C LEU A 151 -12.11 19.88 25.55
N ASP A 152 -11.67 18.65 25.27
CA ASP A 152 -10.39 18.36 24.61
C ASP A 152 -10.49 18.56 23.07
N ASP A 153 -10.97 19.73 22.63
CA ASP A 153 -11.08 20.02 21.21
C ASP A 153 -9.68 20.27 20.60
N ALA A 154 -9.27 19.40 19.68
CA ALA A 154 -8.02 19.57 18.94
C ALA A 154 -8.03 20.86 18.09
N LYS A 155 -6.86 21.49 17.95
CA LYS A 155 -6.62 22.56 16.97
C LYS A 155 -5.97 21.94 15.72
N PRO A 156 -6.43 22.24 14.50
CA PRO A 156 -7.51 23.17 14.12
C PRO A 156 -8.93 22.66 14.44
N PRO A 157 -9.92 23.55 14.60
CA PRO A 157 -11.30 23.19 14.95
C PRO A 157 -11.88 22.23 13.91
N ASN A 158 -12.40 21.09 14.38
CA ASN A 158 -12.99 20.08 13.51
C ASN A 158 -14.37 20.57 12.99
N PRO A 159 -14.57 20.70 11.67
CA PRO A 159 -15.78 21.26 11.08
C PRO A 159 -17.02 20.36 11.27
N HIS A 160 -16.83 19.11 11.68
CA HIS A 160 -17.90 18.15 11.88
C HIS A 160 -18.56 18.23 13.26
N LEU A 161 -17.98 18.98 14.21
CA LEU A 161 -18.45 19.07 15.58
C LEU A 161 -19.86 19.69 15.66
N GLY A 162 -20.71 19.10 16.48
CA GLY A 162 -22.05 19.62 16.74
C GLY A 162 -22.08 20.75 17.79
N PRO A 163 -23.28 21.20 18.19
CA PRO A 163 -23.46 22.32 19.11
C PRO A 163 -22.80 22.07 20.48
N LEU A 164 -22.26 23.14 21.08
CA LEU A 164 -21.51 23.07 22.34
C LEU A 164 -22.26 22.32 23.46
N VAL A 165 -23.55 22.61 23.63
CA VAL A 165 -24.40 21.97 24.66
C VAL A 165 -24.42 20.44 24.54
N GLU A 166 -24.48 19.91 23.32
CA GLU A 166 -24.48 18.47 23.08
C GLU A 166 -23.12 17.84 23.36
N ARG A 167 -22.03 18.54 22.99
CA ARG A 167 -20.66 18.10 23.30
C ARG A 167 -20.40 18.06 24.80
N LEU A 168 -20.85 19.07 25.55
CA LEU A 168 -20.75 19.10 27.01
C LEU A 168 -21.60 17.99 27.65
N SER A 169 -22.80 17.74 27.12
CA SER A 169 -23.65 16.64 27.59
C SER A 169 -22.98 15.28 27.37
N LEU A 170 -22.32 15.07 26.22
CA LEU A 170 -21.56 13.87 25.92
C LEU A 170 -20.35 13.71 26.86
N LEU A 171 -19.61 14.79 27.13
CA LEU A 171 -18.51 14.78 28.11
C LEU A 171 -19.01 14.32 29.49
N ILE A 172 -20.15 14.86 29.95
CA ILE A 172 -20.75 14.49 31.22
C ILE A 172 -21.11 12.99 31.21
N LEU A 173 -21.79 12.52 30.17
CA LEU A 173 -22.17 11.11 29.99
C LEU A 173 -20.97 10.16 30.05
N ARG A 174 -19.88 10.49 29.34
CA ARG A 174 -18.62 9.73 29.37
C ARG A 174 -18.01 9.64 30.77
N ARG A 175 -18.22 10.66 31.60
CA ARG A 175 -17.79 10.68 33.01
C ARG A 175 -18.73 9.95 33.98
N GLN A 176 -19.86 9.39 33.51
CA GLN A 176 -20.80 8.63 34.36
C GLN A 176 -20.54 7.11 34.37
N GLY A 177 -19.40 6.65 33.85
CA GLY A 177 -19.07 5.22 33.79
C GLY A 177 -19.96 4.44 32.82
N LEU A 178 -20.46 5.10 31.78
CA LEU A 178 -21.15 4.45 30.66
C LEU A 178 -20.13 3.87 29.67
N VAL A 179 -20.54 2.86 28.91
CA VAL A 179 -19.68 2.17 27.96
C VAL A 179 -19.30 3.11 26.80
N PRO A 180 -17.99 3.38 26.57
CA PRO A 180 -17.55 4.11 25.39
C PRO A 180 -17.64 3.23 24.12
N GLU A 181 -17.44 3.83 22.95
CA GLU A 181 -17.17 3.06 21.74
C GLU A 181 -15.98 2.13 21.97
N HIS A 182 -16.15 0.88 21.54
CA HIS A 182 -15.18 -0.18 21.77
C HIS A 182 -15.31 -1.25 20.70
N VAL A 183 -14.24 -2.03 20.57
CA VAL A 183 -14.23 -3.30 19.83
C VAL A 183 -14.05 -4.40 20.87
N GLU A 184 -14.93 -5.38 20.84
CA GLU A 184 -14.85 -6.59 21.67
C GLU A 184 -14.00 -7.63 20.96
N THR A 185 -13.10 -8.29 21.70
CA THR A 185 -12.43 -9.51 21.24
C THR A 185 -13.04 -10.69 22.00
N ARG A 186 -13.58 -11.67 21.29
CA ARG A 186 -14.27 -12.83 21.88
C ARG A 186 -13.63 -14.12 21.40
N ALA A 187 -13.42 -15.06 22.33
CA ALA A 187 -13.02 -16.41 21.99
C ALA A 187 -14.11 -17.10 21.16
N LEU A 188 -13.69 -17.85 20.15
CA LEU A 188 -14.52 -18.79 19.42
C LEU A 188 -14.37 -20.16 20.07
N LEU A 189 -15.49 -20.79 20.40
CA LEU A 189 -15.53 -22.10 21.03
C LEU A 189 -16.18 -23.11 20.09
N SER A 190 -15.65 -24.33 20.07
CA SER A 190 -16.29 -25.44 19.38
C SER A 190 -17.12 -26.25 20.38
N PRO A 191 -18.37 -26.64 20.05
CA PRO A 191 -19.13 -27.58 20.86
C PRO A 191 -18.43 -28.93 21.06
N LEU A 192 -17.55 -29.31 20.14
CA LEU A 192 -16.77 -30.56 20.19
C LEU A 192 -15.56 -30.44 21.12
N GLN A 193 -15.05 -29.22 21.33
CA GLN A 193 -13.86 -28.91 22.12
C GLN A 193 -14.12 -27.63 22.94
N PRO A 194 -14.99 -27.70 23.96
CA PRO A 194 -15.45 -26.51 24.68
C PRO A 194 -14.35 -25.81 25.49
N ASP A 195 -13.31 -26.56 25.89
CA ASP A 195 -12.20 -26.05 26.69
C ASP A 195 -11.05 -25.47 25.84
N MET A 196 -11.15 -25.52 24.50
CA MET A 196 -10.09 -25.06 23.60
C MET A 196 -10.58 -23.93 22.69
N GLU A 197 -9.91 -22.78 22.78
CA GLU A 197 -10.15 -21.62 21.93
C GLU A 197 -9.80 -21.94 20.47
N GLN A 198 -10.76 -21.76 19.56
CA GLN A 198 -10.66 -22.01 18.12
C GLN A 198 -10.19 -20.77 17.33
N GLY A 199 -9.70 -19.76 18.05
CA GLY A 199 -9.37 -18.42 17.55
C GLY A 199 -10.21 -17.32 18.20
N ARG A 200 -9.95 -16.07 17.81
CA ARG A 200 -10.59 -14.88 18.37
C ARG A 200 -11.32 -14.09 17.31
N LEU A 201 -12.52 -13.62 17.64
CA LEU A 201 -13.35 -12.77 16.79
C LEU A 201 -13.40 -11.35 17.35
N GLN A 202 -13.08 -10.36 16.51
CA GLN A 202 -13.22 -8.95 16.82
C GLN A 202 -14.51 -8.38 16.21
N LEU A 203 -15.35 -7.81 17.07
CA LEU A 203 -16.68 -7.32 16.70
C LEU A 203 -17.17 -6.25 17.66
N TRP A 204 -18.27 -5.60 17.32
CA TRP A 204 -19.14 -4.94 18.31
C TRP A 204 -20.60 -5.06 17.88
N VAL A 205 -21.50 -4.88 18.85
CA VAL A 205 -22.94 -4.95 18.63
C VAL A 205 -23.58 -3.67 19.11
N ASP A 206 -24.37 -3.06 18.25
CA ASP A 206 -25.26 -1.96 18.63
C ASP A 206 -26.70 -2.44 18.72
N VAL A 207 -27.43 -1.97 19.74
CA VAL A 207 -28.83 -2.33 20.00
C VAL A 207 -29.68 -1.07 20.04
N PHE A 208 -30.61 -0.94 19.09
CA PHE A 208 -31.48 0.23 18.95
C PHE A 208 -32.96 -0.14 19.12
N PRO A 209 -33.68 0.44 20.09
CA PRO A 209 -35.12 0.26 20.23
C PRO A 209 -35.89 0.81 19.03
N LYS A 210 -36.71 -0.03 18.39
CA LYS A 210 -37.58 0.40 17.28
C LYS A 210 -38.56 1.51 17.66
N SER A 211 -38.94 1.60 18.93
CA SER A 211 -39.84 2.64 19.44
C SER A 211 -39.24 4.05 19.42
N GLN A 212 -37.93 4.20 19.22
CA GLN A 212 -37.23 5.49 19.24
C GLN A 212 -36.89 6.02 17.83
N GLY A 213 -37.46 5.42 16.78
CA GLY A 213 -37.23 5.79 15.39
C GLY A 213 -36.04 5.04 14.76
N PRO A 214 -35.55 5.47 13.59
CA PRO A 214 -34.35 4.87 12.99
C PRO A 214 -33.07 5.32 13.72
N PRO A 215 -32.04 4.46 13.82
CA PRO A 215 -30.73 4.87 14.29
C PRO A 215 -30.05 5.82 13.29
N GLY A 216 -28.96 6.46 13.72
CA GLY A 216 -28.09 7.21 12.80
C GLY A 216 -27.34 6.27 11.84
N PRO A 217 -26.56 6.83 10.90
CA PRO A 217 -25.93 6.05 9.85
C PRO A 217 -24.91 5.05 10.41
N PRO A 218 -24.80 3.85 9.81
CA PRO A 218 -23.84 2.85 10.23
C PRO A 218 -22.40 3.25 9.90
N PHE A 219 -21.43 2.66 10.61
CA PHE A 219 -20.03 2.77 10.23
C PHE A 219 -19.74 1.96 8.97
N ASN A 220 -19.04 2.57 8.02
CA ASN A 220 -18.46 1.82 6.92
C ASN A 220 -17.14 1.19 7.40
N ILE A 221 -17.17 -0.11 7.65
CA ILE A 221 -16.01 -0.92 8.04
C ILE A 221 -15.54 -1.88 6.96
N THR A 222 -16.06 -1.74 5.74
CA THR A 222 -15.63 -2.56 4.61
C THR A 222 -14.13 -2.39 4.41
N PRO A 223 -13.36 -3.48 4.24
CA PRO A 223 -11.93 -3.40 4.03
C PRO A 223 -11.63 -2.51 2.82
N ARG A 224 -10.62 -1.66 2.96
CA ARG A 224 -10.21 -0.77 1.86
C ARG A 224 -9.59 -1.63 0.78
N LYS A 225 -10.06 -1.45 -0.46
CA LYS A 225 -9.47 -2.11 -1.63
C LYS A 225 -8.33 -1.26 -2.18
N ALA A 226 -7.28 -1.93 -2.62
CA ALA A 226 -6.19 -1.28 -3.31
C ALA A 226 -6.69 -0.69 -4.63
N LYS A 227 -6.14 0.48 -4.98
CA LYS A 227 -6.42 1.15 -6.26
C LYS A 227 -5.25 0.94 -7.19
N LYS A 228 -5.51 0.89 -8.50
CA LYS A 228 -4.47 0.76 -9.50
C LYS A 228 -3.77 2.11 -9.74
N PHE A 229 -2.45 2.06 -9.76
CA PHE A 229 -1.56 3.17 -10.06
C PHE A 229 -0.49 2.73 -11.05
N TYR A 230 0.18 3.70 -11.65
CA TYR A 230 1.28 3.52 -12.58
C TYR A 230 2.48 4.32 -12.10
N LEU A 231 3.63 3.66 -11.94
CA LEU A 231 4.91 4.33 -11.76
C LEU A 231 5.58 4.45 -13.12
N ARG A 232 5.73 5.68 -13.60
CA ARG A 232 6.51 6.00 -14.80
C ARG A 232 7.92 6.38 -14.34
N CYS A 233 8.91 5.62 -14.75
CA CYS A 233 10.32 5.91 -14.50
C CYS A 233 11.00 6.13 -15.84
N ILE A 234 11.46 7.35 -16.13
CA ILE A 234 12.22 7.64 -17.35
C ILE A 234 13.69 7.66 -16.98
N ILE A 235 14.45 6.76 -17.58
CA ILE A 235 15.91 6.74 -17.55
C ILE A 235 16.40 7.68 -18.65
N TRP A 236 17.00 8.79 -18.25
CA TRP A 236 17.55 9.76 -19.19
C TRP A 236 18.98 9.36 -19.53
N ASN A 237 19.87 9.46 -18.55
CA ASN A 237 21.31 9.38 -18.73
C ASN A 237 21.99 8.62 -17.59
N THR A 238 23.22 8.19 -17.82
CA THR A 238 24.18 7.75 -16.80
C THR A 238 25.45 8.57 -16.87
N SER A 239 26.17 8.65 -15.75
CA SER A 239 27.46 9.34 -15.64
C SER A 239 28.36 8.61 -14.63
N ASP A 240 29.67 8.67 -14.85
CA ASP A 240 30.69 8.07 -13.99
C ASP A 240 30.46 6.58 -13.70
N VAL A 241 29.89 5.84 -14.65
CA VAL A 241 29.75 4.38 -14.55
C VAL A 241 31.13 3.74 -14.64
N ILE A 242 31.39 2.78 -13.74
CA ILE A 242 32.64 2.01 -13.75
C ILE A 242 32.79 1.29 -15.10
N LEU A 243 33.98 1.39 -15.68
CA LEU A 243 34.34 0.76 -16.95
C LEU A 243 34.96 -0.61 -16.68
N ASP A 244 34.26 -1.67 -17.04
CA ASP A 244 34.69 -3.06 -16.79
C ASP A 244 35.40 -3.69 -17.99
N ASP A 245 35.08 -3.22 -19.19
CA ASP A 245 35.43 -3.87 -20.45
C ASP A 245 36.69 -3.25 -21.11
N VAL A 246 37.38 -4.01 -21.97
CA VAL A 246 38.54 -3.51 -22.75
C VAL A 246 38.26 -3.66 -24.24
N SER A 247 38.22 -2.53 -24.95
CA SER A 247 38.04 -2.49 -26.39
C SER A 247 39.14 -3.25 -27.15
N LEU A 248 38.85 -3.65 -28.39
CA LEU A 248 39.82 -4.23 -29.33
C LEU A 248 41.07 -3.35 -29.54
N THR A 249 40.99 -2.06 -29.19
CA THR A 249 42.08 -1.09 -29.26
C THR A 249 42.82 -0.86 -27.93
N GLY A 250 42.47 -1.59 -26.87
CA GLY A 250 43.10 -1.52 -25.55
C GLY A 250 42.57 -0.43 -24.62
N GLU A 251 41.55 0.33 -25.04
CA GLU A 251 40.89 1.37 -24.23
C GLU A 251 39.79 0.75 -23.37
N LYS A 252 39.70 1.17 -22.10
CA LYS A 252 38.61 0.76 -21.21
C LYS A 252 37.27 1.32 -21.70
N MET A 253 36.22 0.51 -21.69
CA MET A 253 34.87 0.90 -22.09
C MET A 253 33.83 0.07 -21.34
N SER A 254 32.54 0.41 -21.45
CA SER A 254 31.43 -0.46 -21.05
C SER A 254 30.25 -0.32 -22.00
N ASP A 255 29.49 -1.41 -22.20
CA ASP A 255 28.25 -1.48 -22.96
C ASP A 255 27.06 -1.39 -21.99
N ILE A 256 26.75 -0.17 -21.54
CA ILE A 256 25.87 0.08 -20.40
C ILE A 256 24.40 -0.12 -20.75
N TYR A 257 23.67 -0.79 -19.87
CA TYR A 257 22.21 -0.76 -19.86
C TYR A 257 21.64 -0.80 -18.42
N ILE A 258 20.38 -0.44 -18.27
CA ILE A 258 19.73 -0.33 -16.95
C ILE A 258 18.57 -1.33 -16.84
N LYS A 259 18.48 -2.00 -15.70
CA LYS A 259 17.31 -2.81 -15.30
C LYS A 259 16.55 -2.13 -14.17
N GLY A 260 15.22 -2.27 -14.16
CA GLY A 260 14.39 -1.71 -13.09
C GLY A 260 13.14 -2.54 -12.81
N TRP A 261 12.71 -2.58 -11.55
CA TRP A 261 11.46 -3.22 -11.12
C TRP A 261 10.93 -2.65 -9.80
N LEU A 262 9.65 -2.91 -9.54
CA LEU A 262 9.03 -2.69 -8.23
C LEU A 262 9.16 -3.93 -7.36
N HIS A 263 9.38 -3.74 -6.07
CA HIS A 263 9.46 -4.84 -5.10
C HIS A 263 8.16 -5.66 -5.07
N GLY A 264 8.31 -6.98 -5.03
CA GLY A 264 7.22 -7.96 -5.17
C GLY A 264 6.74 -8.18 -6.61
N HIS A 265 7.29 -7.43 -7.58
CA HIS A 265 7.11 -7.64 -9.02
C HIS A 265 8.45 -8.02 -9.69
N GLU A 266 9.29 -8.80 -9.02
CA GLU A 266 10.61 -9.20 -9.52
C GLU A 266 10.56 -10.00 -10.83
N ASP A 267 9.43 -10.66 -11.14
CA ASP A 267 9.22 -11.37 -12.40
C ASP A 267 8.94 -10.43 -13.59
N HIS A 268 8.62 -9.15 -13.32
CA HIS A 268 8.28 -8.13 -14.33
C HIS A 268 9.39 -7.08 -14.48
N LYS A 269 10.66 -7.50 -14.41
CA LYS A 269 11.82 -6.64 -14.63
C LYS A 269 11.80 -6.04 -16.04
N GLN A 270 11.98 -4.73 -16.11
CA GLN A 270 12.14 -4.00 -17.37
C GLN A 270 13.62 -3.63 -17.57
N LYS A 271 14.04 -3.53 -18.83
CA LYS A 271 15.40 -3.12 -19.19
C LYS A 271 15.38 -2.09 -20.32
N THR A 272 16.38 -1.22 -20.34
CA THR A 272 16.60 -0.27 -21.44
C THR A 272 17.19 -0.97 -22.66
N ASP A 273 17.34 -0.23 -23.76
CA ASP A 273 18.32 -0.58 -24.79
C ASP A 273 19.76 -0.37 -24.29
N VAL A 274 20.74 -0.87 -25.04
CA VAL A 274 22.17 -0.82 -24.67
C VAL A 274 22.83 0.41 -25.28
N HIS A 275 23.59 1.15 -24.49
CA HIS A 275 24.53 2.16 -24.96
C HIS A 275 25.90 1.50 -25.18
N TYR A 276 26.28 1.31 -26.42
CA TYR A 276 27.53 0.62 -26.75
C TYR A 276 28.74 1.55 -26.65
N ARG A 277 29.85 1.03 -26.11
CA ARG A 277 31.17 1.67 -26.09
C ARG A 277 31.20 3.01 -25.38
N SER A 278 30.68 3.03 -24.16
CA SER A 278 30.90 4.16 -23.27
C SER A 278 32.37 4.23 -22.86
N LEU A 279 33.09 5.27 -23.28
CA LEU A 279 34.51 5.49 -22.96
C LEU A 279 34.72 6.24 -21.64
N GLY A 280 33.67 6.91 -21.14
CA GLY A 280 33.72 7.78 -19.95
C GLY A 280 32.68 7.44 -18.89
N GLY A 281 31.98 6.30 -19.03
CA GLY A 281 30.90 5.91 -18.12
C GLY A 281 29.59 6.68 -18.35
N GLU A 282 29.50 7.42 -19.45
CA GLU A 282 28.30 8.12 -19.89
C GLU A 282 27.39 7.22 -20.72
N GLY A 283 26.09 7.32 -20.52
CA GLY A 283 25.08 6.55 -21.27
C GLY A 283 23.84 7.39 -21.48
N ASN A 284 23.23 7.28 -22.67
CA ASN A 284 22.04 8.05 -23.07
C ASN A 284 20.94 7.09 -23.51
N PHE A 285 19.75 7.17 -22.92
CA PHE A 285 18.69 6.18 -23.08
C PHE A 285 17.36 6.78 -23.53
N ASN A 286 16.89 7.86 -22.89
CA ASN A 286 15.53 8.40 -23.08
C ASN A 286 14.46 7.28 -23.03
N TRP A 287 14.51 6.43 -22.01
CA TRP A 287 13.74 5.19 -21.96
C TRP A 287 12.74 5.19 -20.81
N ARG A 288 11.46 4.93 -21.09
CA ARG A 288 10.42 4.82 -20.05
C ARG A 288 10.22 3.39 -19.57
N PHE A 289 10.38 3.16 -18.29
CA PHE A 289 9.73 2.06 -17.59
C PHE A 289 8.33 2.44 -17.14
N LEU A 290 7.38 1.53 -17.32
CA LEU A 290 5.99 1.69 -16.93
C LEU A 290 5.57 0.52 -16.05
N PHE A 291 5.43 0.76 -14.75
CA PHE A 291 5.06 -0.27 -13.79
C PHE A 291 3.63 -0.07 -13.28
N PRO A 292 2.65 -0.89 -13.72
CA PRO A 292 1.35 -0.93 -13.07
C PRO A 292 1.45 -1.62 -11.70
N PHE A 293 0.81 -1.06 -10.68
CA PHE A 293 0.78 -1.64 -9.34
C PHE A 293 -0.52 -1.30 -8.60
N HIS A 294 -0.88 -2.10 -7.60
CA HIS A 294 -2.02 -1.82 -6.72
C HIS A 294 -1.53 -1.24 -5.41
N TYR A 295 -2.19 -0.19 -4.92
CA TYR A 295 -1.73 0.58 -3.78
C TYR A 295 -2.88 1.00 -2.85
N LEU A 296 -2.62 0.95 -1.54
CA LEU A 296 -3.52 1.35 -0.46
C LEU A 296 -3.04 2.67 0.15
N PRO A 297 -3.58 3.84 -0.26
CA PRO A 297 -3.08 5.15 0.18
C PRO A 297 -3.05 5.38 1.68
N ALA A 298 -3.98 4.77 2.42
CA ALA A 298 -4.10 4.97 3.84
C ALA A 298 -3.19 4.04 4.67
N GLU A 299 -2.76 2.91 4.10
CA GLU A 299 -1.78 2.01 4.72
C GLU A 299 -0.36 2.26 4.21
N GLN A 300 -0.21 2.98 3.10
CA GLN A 300 1.09 3.24 2.45
C GLN A 300 1.80 1.97 1.98
N LEU A 301 1.02 0.99 1.50
CA LEU A 301 1.50 -0.31 1.05
C LEU A 301 0.96 -0.66 -0.33
N CYS A 302 1.75 -1.39 -1.11
CA CYS A 302 1.32 -2.05 -2.33
C CYS A 302 0.67 -3.39 -2.01
N THR A 303 -0.26 -3.82 -2.84
CA THR A 303 -0.87 -5.16 -2.75
C THR A 303 -0.53 -5.99 -3.97
N ILE A 304 -0.21 -7.25 -3.72
CA ILE A 304 0.26 -8.20 -4.72
C ILE A 304 -0.52 -9.50 -4.55
N ASP A 305 -1.19 -9.89 -5.61
CA ASP A 305 -1.83 -11.20 -5.69
C ASP A 305 -0.77 -12.27 -5.95
N ARG A 306 -0.54 -13.16 -4.99
CA ARG A 306 0.29 -14.35 -5.19
C ARG A 306 -0.59 -15.60 -5.12
N LYS A 307 -0.50 -16.44 -6.16
CA LYS A 307 -1.03 -17.80 -6.08
C LYS A 307 -0.04 -18.67 -5.32
N GLU A 308 -0.50 -19.45 -4.34
CA GLU A 308 0.38 -20.38 -3.63
C GLU A 308 0.90 -21.49 -4.55
N HIS A 309 0.05 -22.00 -5.44
CA HIS A 309 0.42 -22.92 -6.52
C HIS A 309 -0.21 -22.48 -7.85
N PHE A 310 0.37 -22.91 -8.98
CA PHE A 310 -0.15 -22.57 -10.31
C PHE A 310 -1.63 -22.98 -10.50
N TRP A 311 -2.05 -24.06 -9.80
CA TRP A 311 -3.41 -24.60 -9.80
C TRP A 311 -4.32 -24.00 -8.72
N SER A 312 -3.81 -23.14 -7.84
CA SER A 312 -4.64 -22.45 -6.84
C SER A 312 -5.66 -21.56 -7.57
N LEU A 313 -6.94 -21.79 -7.26
CA LEU A 313 -8.05 -20.95 -7.70
C LEU A 313 -7.96 -19.58 -7.02
N ASP A 314 -7.65 -19.58 -5.72
CA ASP A 314 -7.58 -18.38 -4.91
C ASP A 314 -6.18 -17.75 -4.87
N LYS A 315 -6.19 -16.41 -4.74
CA LYS A 315 -5.00 -15.58 -4.69
C LYS A 315 -4.86 -15.05 -3.26
N ASN A 316 -3.67 -15.22 -2.68
CA ASN A 316 -3.35 -14.61 -1.40
C ASN A 316 -2.84 -13.18 -1.66
N GLU A 317 -3.45 -12.19 -1.04
CA GLU A 317 -3.07 -10.78 -1.18
C GLU A 317 -1.96 -10.45 -0.17
N MET A 318 -0.74 -10.27 -0.67
CA MET A 318 0.40 -9.86 0.15
C MET A 318 0.57 -8.34 0.10
N LYS A 319 0.85 -7.73 1.26
CA LYS A 319 1.17 -6.30 1.37
C LYS A 319 2.68 -6.10 1.45
N VAL A 320 3.22 -5.24 0.59
CA VAL A 320 4.65 -4.92 0.53
C VAL A 320 4.89 -3.41 0.46
N PRO A 321 6.03 -2.90 0.97
CA PRO A 321 6.35 -1.48 0.82
C PRO A 321 6.59 -1.12 -0.65
N PRO A 322 6.19 0.08 -1.09
CA PRO A 322 6.39 0.55 -2.47
C PRO A 322 7.86 0.92 -2.68
N LYS A 323 8.70 -0.06 -3.02
CA LYS A 323 10.12 0.14 -3.32
C LYS A 323 10.41 -0.06 -4.80
N ILE A 324 11.27 0.78 -5.37
CA ILE A 324 11.83 0.59 -6.71
C ILE A 324 13.31 0.22 -6.60
N THR A 325 13.71 -0.76 -7.40
CA THR A 325 15.11 -1.15 -7.58
C THR A 325 15.54 -0.80 -9.00
N ILE A 326 16.67 -0.10 -9.12
CA ILE A 326 17.33 0.25 -10.38
C ILE A 326 18.74 -0.31 -10.34
N GLN A 327 19.17 -0.98 -11.41
CA GLN A 327 20.50 -1.57 -11.52
C GLN A 327 21.19 -1.17 -12.81
N ILE A 328 22.50 -0.96 -12.73
CA ILE A 328 23.38 -0.70 -13.86
C ILE A 328 24.13 -2.01 -14.19
N TRP A 329 24.17 -2.36 -15.47
CA TRP A 329 24.79 -3.58 -15.98
C TRP A 329 25.70 -3.26 -17.17
N ASP A 330 26.77 -4.04 -17.32
CA ASP A 330 27.57 -4.12 -18.54
C ASP A 330 27.06 -5.27 -19.41
N ASN A 331 26.94 -5.05 -20.72
CA ASN A 331 26.43 -6.05 -21.65
C ASN A 331 27.59 -6.76 -22.38
N ASP A 332 28.02 -7.87 -21.80
CA ASP A 332 29.07 -8.71 -22.34
C ASP A 332 28.64 -9.51 -23.56
N LYS A 333 29.47 -9.49 -24.60
CA LYS A 333 29.13 -10.13 -25.89
C LYS A 333 29.30 -11.65 -25.88
N PHE A 334 30.20 -12.17 -25.03
CA PHE A 334 30.62 -13.58 -25.03
C PHE A 334 30.65 -14.21 -23.64
N SER A 335 30.17 -13.49 -22.63
CA SER A 335 30.09 -13.95 -21.25
C SER A 335 28.76 -13.48 -20.62
N PHE A 336 28.54 -13.77 -19.33
CA PHE A 336 27.37 -13.25 -18.64
C PHE A 336 27.55 -11.77 -18.35
N ASP A 337 26.53 -10.96 -18.62
CA ASP A 337 26.51 -9.53 -18.29
C ASP A 337 26.96 -9.24 -16.86
N ASP A 338 27.93 -8.34 -16.71
CA ASP A 338 28.45 -7.95 -15.41
C ASP A 338 27.53 -6.96 -14.68
N TYR A 339 27.27 -7.25 -13.40
CA TYR A 339 26.50 -6.38 -12.51
C TYR A 339 27.42 -5.28 -11.96
N LEU A 340 27.10 -4.03 -12.28
CA LEU A 340 27.94 -2.89 -11.86
C LEU A 340 27.45 -2.26 -10.57
N GLY A 341 26.13 -2.04 -10.40
CA GLY A 341 25.61 -1.42 -9.20
C GLY A 341 24.10 -1.36 -9.09
N CYS A 342 23.60 -1.02 -7.90
CA CYS A 342 22.18 -0.98 -7.55
C CYS A 342 21.82 0.27 -6.76
N LEU A 343 20.59 0.72 -6.96
CA LEU A 343 19.90 1.72 -6.18
C LEU A 343 18.52 1.16 -5.79
N GLU A 344 18.27 1.05 -4.50
CA GLU A 344 16.95 0.72 -3.95
C GLU A 344 16.39 1.95 -3.23
N MET A 345 15.14 2.32 -3.54
CA MET A 345 14.48 3.46 -2.92
C MET A 345 13.05 3.12 -2.51
N ASP A 346 12.68 3.50 -1.28
CA ASP A 346 11.29 3.54 -0.83
C ASP A 346 10.62 4.80 -1.35
N LEU A 347 9.54 4.64 -2.12
CA LEU A 347 8.81 5.74 -2.76
C LEU A 347 8.11 6.69 -1.75
N HIS A 348 7.92 6.27 -0.50
CA HIS A 348 7.46 7.16 0.57
C HIS A 348 8.57 8.00 1.19
N HIS A 349 9.80 7.49 1.14
CA HIS A 349 10.95 7.98 1.90
C HIS A 349 12.19 8.06 1.01
N MET A 350 12.06 8.67 -0.16
CA MET A 350 13.15 8.78 -1.13
C MET A 350 14.17 9.81 -0.70
N GLN A 351 15.45 9.52 -0.97
CA GLN A 351 16.51 10.51 -0.87
C GLN A 351 16.30 11.60 -1.93
N ARG A 352 16.55 12.87 -1.57
CA ARG A 352 16.44 13.96 -2.55
C ARG A 352 17.50 13.80 -3.63
N PRO A 353 17.12 13.81 -4.91
CA PRO A 353 18.10 13.71 -5.99
C PRO A 353 19.01 14.93 -6.04
N ALA A 354 20.22 14.72 -6.54
CA ALA A 354 21.09 15.82 -6.96
C ALA A 354 20.57 16.47 -8.25
N LYS A 355 20.82 17.77 -8.40
CA LYS A 355 20.46 18.53 -9.60
C LYS A 355 21.43 18.33 -10.77
N SER A 356 22.64 17.87 -10.49
CA SER A 356 23.70 17.66 -11.48
C SER A 356 24.56 16.46 -11.07
N PRO A 357 25.25 15.79 -12.00
CA PRO A 357 26.03 14.59 -11.71
C PRO A 357 27.22 14.88 -10.78
N GLU A 358 27.80 16.08 -10.81
CA GLU A 358 28.94 16.45 -9.95
C GLU A 358 28.54 16.56 -8.48
N LYS A 359 27.28 16.93 -8.20
CA LYS A 359 26.72 17.01 -6.84
C LYS A 359 26.14 15.68 -6.36
N CYS A 360 26.14 14.66 -7.21
CA CYS A 360 25.63 13.34 -6.91
C CYS A 360 26.73 12.50 -6.24
N THR A 361 26.76 12.49 -4.90
CA THR A 361 27.73 11.73 -4.10
C THR A 361 27.03 10.70 -3.23
N LEU A 362 27.80 9.78 -2.62
CA LEU A 362 27.28 8.78 -1.67
C LEU A 362 26.60 9.41 -0.45
N ASP A 363 26.90 10.67 -0.13
CA ASP A 363 26.27 11.41 0.98
C ASP A 363 24.75 11.53 0.82
N ILE A 364 24.24 11.43 -0.41
CA ILE A 364 22.80 11.40 -0.71
C ILE A 364 22.13 10.20 -0.03
N LEU A 365 22.81 9.06 0.03
CA LEU A 365 22.28 7.84 0.66
C LEU A 365 22.28 7.92 2.19
N SER A 366 23.08 8.82 2.77
CA SER A 366 23.16 9.08 4.21
C SER A 366 22.33 10.28 4.68
N GLN A 367 21.40 10.78 3.86
CA GLN A 367 20.52 11.89 4.24
C GLN A 367 19.68 11.51 5.48
N GLY A 368 19.56 12.46 6.42
CA GLY A 368 18.66 12.33 7.57
C GLY A 368 17.19 12.21 7.16
N GLN A 369 16.38 11.59 8.02
CA GLN A 369 14.95 11.35 7.77
C GLN A 369 14.15 12.64 7.49
N ASP A 370 14.60 13.77 8.03
CA ASP A 370 14.00 15.11 7.84
C ASP A 370 14.09 15.63 6.41
N LYS A 371 15.02 15.10 5.61
CA LYS A 371 15.24 15.51 4.21
C LYS A 371 14.56 14.60 3.20
N LEU A 372 13.98 13.48 3.62
CA LEU A 372 13.35 12.52 2.71
C LEU A 372 12.11 13.11 2.03
N VAL A 373 11.78 12.55 0.88
CA VAL A 373 10.70 13.00 0.02
C VAL A 373 9.78 11.83 -0.33
N SER A 374 8.47 12.09 -0.25
CA SER A 374 7.45 11.14 -0.70
C SER A 374 7.04 11.44 -2.14
N LEU A 375 7.22 10.46 -3.03
CA LEU A 375 6.76 10.55 -4.42
C LEU A 375 5.23 10.66 -4.49
N PHE A 376 4.51 10.03 -3.57
CA PHE A 376 3.04 10.09 -3.50
C PHE A 376 2.53 11.49 -3.13
N GLN A 377 3.34 12.31 -2.46
CA GLN A 377 2.99 13.70 -2.14
C GLN A 377 3.39 14.66 -3.26
N GLN A 378 4.60 14.49 -3.83
CA GLN A 378 5.12 15.38 -4.87
C GLN A 378 4.61 15.05 -6.28
N LYS A 379 4.05 13.85 -6.49
CA LYS A 379 3.67 13.22 -7.77
C LYS A 379 4.82 12.97 -8.75
N THR A 380 5.77 13.89 -8.87
CA THR A 380 6.88 13.82 -9.82
C THR A 380 8.18 14.29 -9.18
N VAL A 381 9.28 13.57 -9.44
CA VAL A 381 10.63 13.93 -9.01
C VAL A 381 11.60 13.64 -10.15
N LYS A 382 12.55 14.56 -10.41
CA LYS A 382 13.63 14.38 -11.40
C LYS A 382 14.98 14.74 -10.79
N GLY A 383 15.99 13.94 -11.12
CA GLY A 383 17.40 14.31 -10.92
C GLY A 383 18.31 13.10 -10.91
N TRP A 384 19.45 13.24 -10.22
CA TRP A 384 20.52 12.25 -10.19
C TRP A 384 20.55 11.48 -8.86
N TRP A 385 20.71 10.17 -8.95
CA TRP A 385 20.95 9.30 -7.81
C TRP A 385 22.21 8.44 -8.01
N PRO A 386 22.95 8.17 -6.92
CA PRO A 386 24.11 7.28 -6.96
C PRO A 386 23.67 5.82 -6.90
N CYS A 387 24.19 4.99 -7.79
CA CYS A 387 24.11 3.53 -7.72
C CYS A 387 25.38 3.00 -7.05
N VAL A 388 25.22 2.01 -6.18
CA VAL A 388 26.31 1.46 -5.38
C VAL A 388 26.53 -0.03 -5.63
N CYS A 389 27.78 -0.45 -5.54
CA CYS A 389 28.15 -1.84 -5.37
C CYS A 389 28.75 -2.05 -3.97
N ASP A 390 28.56 -3.25 -3.43
CA ASP A 390 29.18 -3.66 -2.17
C ASP A 390 30.37 -4.55 -2.52
N ILE A 391 31.58 -4.09 -2.22
CA ILE A 391 32.81 -4.85 -2.40
C ILE A 391 33.45 -4.99 -1.02
N ASN A 392 33.50 -6.22 -0.51
CA ASN A 392 34.07 -6.56 0.80
C ASN A 392 33.47 -5.79 1.99
N GLY A 393 32.19 -5.40 1.93
CA GLY A 393 31.50 -4.68 2.99
C GLY A 393 31.60 -3.15 2.90
N GLU A 394 32.33 -2.61 1.92
CA GLU A 394 32.39 -1.19 1.63
C GLU A 394 31.51 -0.84 0.42
N LYS A 395 30.69 0.22 0.58
CA LYS A 395 29.84 0.73 -0.49
C LYS A 395 30.65 1.64 -1.41
N ILE A 396 30.82 1.22 -2.65
CA ILE A 396 31.53 1.97 -3.68
C ILE A 396 30.53 2.55 -4.67
N LEU A 397 30.78 3.78 -5.15
CA LEU A 397 29.96 4.39 -6.19
C LEU A 397 30.23 3.69 -7.52
N ALA A 398 29.24 2.95 -8.02
CA ALA A 398 29.31 2.20 -9.26
C ALA A 398 28.94 3.03 -10.51
N GLY A 399 28.17 4.09 -10.30
CA GLY A 399 27.70 4.98 -11.34
C GLY A 399 26.58 5.87 -10.85
N LYS A 400 26.18 6.83 -11.68
CA LYS A 400 25.09 7.77 -11.39
C LYS A 400 24.03 7.64 -12.45
N VAL A 401 22.76 7.66 -12.06
CA VAL A 401 21.62 7.58 -12.98
C VAL A 401 20.79 8.85 -12.87
N GLU A 402 20.55 9.49 -14.01
CA GLU A 402 19.54 10.55 -14.14
C GLU A 402 18.19 9.92 -14.48
N MET A 403 17.20 10.15 -13.62
CA MET A 403 15.86 9.64 -13.88
C MET A 403 14.77 10.63 -13.48
N SER A 404 13.61 10.48 -14.12
CA SER A 404 12.35 11.09 -13.69
C SER A 404 11.41 10.01 -13.20
N LEU A 405 10.90 10.15 -11.97
CA LEU A 405 9.87 9.29 -11.40
C LEU A 405 8.54 10.06 -11.35
N GLU A 406 7.46 9.40 -11.74
CA GLU A 406 6.12 9.94 -11.67
C GLU A 406 5.11 8.87 -11.25
N ILE A 407 4.27 9.19 -10.26
CA ILE A 407 3.13 8.36 -9.88
C ILE A 407 1.86 8.92 -10.52
N VAL A 408 1.14 8.05 -11.22
CA VAL A 408 -0.06 8.36 -11.99
C VAL A 408 -1.20 7.46 -11.53
N SER A 409 -2.38 8.02 -11.30
CA SER A 409 -3.57 7.21 -11.00
C SER A 409 -4.08 6.52 -12.25
N GLU A 410 -4.93 5.50 -12.11
CA GLU A 410 -5.58 4.85 -13.26
C GLU A 410 -6.32 5.85 -14.17
N GLN A 411 -7.10 6.75 -13.59
CA GLN A 411 -7.81 7.79 -14.36
C GLN A 411 -6.83 8.71 -15.11
N GLU A 412 -5.77 9.18 -14.44
CA GLU A 412 -4.76 10.01 -15.11
C GLU A 412 -4.04 9.22 -16.21
N GLN A 413 -3.77 7.92 -16.04
CA GLN A 413 -3.16 7.09 -17.09
C GLN A 413 -4.05 7.00 -18.33
N ASP A 414 -5.36 6.87 -18.17
CA ASP A 414 -6.31 6.83 -19.29
C ASP A 414 -6.40 8.18 -20.02
N GLU A 415 -6.32 9.30 -19.28
CA GLU A 415 -6.34 10.65 -19.85
C GLU A 415 -5.03 11.01 -20.58
N ARG A 416 -3.88 10.58 -20.05
CA ARG A 416 -2.54 10.90 -20.59
C ARG A 416 -1.69 9.64 -20.74
N PRO A 417 -2.06 8.71 -21.64
CA PRO A 417 -1.39 7.43 -21.75
C PRO A 417 0.06 7.59 -22.19
N ALA A 418 0.88 6.65 -21.74
CA ALA A 418 2.32 6.61 -21.99
C ALA A 418 2.73 5.17 -22.27
N GLY A 419 3.37 4.92 -23.41
CA GLY A 419 3.96 3.64 -23.79
C GLY A 419 5.29 3.36 -23.07
N GLN A 420 5.72 2.09 -23.14
CA GLN A 420 7.01 1.65 -22.62
C GLN A 420 8.15 2.04 -23.58
N GLY A 421 9.33 2.32 -23.04
CA GLY A 421 10.48 2.75 -23.82
C GLY A 421 10.20 4.07 -24.54
N ARG A 422 10.32 4.05 -25.86
CA ARG A 422 10.00 5.16 -26.78
C ARG A 422 8.78 4.81 -27.65
N ASP A 423 8.07 3.73 -27.33
CA ASP A 423 6.95 3.21 -28.11
C ASP A 423 5.66 4.05 -27.88
N GLU A 424 4.75 3.98 -28.85
CA GLU A 424 3.45 4.63 -28.75
C GLU A 424 2.59 4.05 -27.62
N PRO A 425 1.84 4.86 -26.86
CA PRO A 425 1.69 6.31 -26.99
C PRO A 425 2.87 7.10 -26.38
N ASN A 426 3.59 7.85 -27.20
CA ASN A 426 4.83 8.54 -26.79
C ASN A 426 4.63 10.06 -26.72
N MET A 427 3.70 10.54 -25.89
CA MET A 427 3.38 11.98 -25.80
C MET A 427 3.42 12.56 -24.38
N ASN A 428 3.50 11.71 -23.35
CA ASN A 428 3.35 12.13 -21.95
C ASN A 428 4.53 11.68 -21.06
N PRO A 429 5.74 12.28 -21.21
CA PRO A 429 6.17 13.21 -22.26
C PRO A 429 6.58 12.51 -23.56
N HIS A 430 6.88 13.25 -24.63
CA HIS A 430 7.51 12.67 -25.82
C HIS A 430 8.97 12.32 -25.53
N LEU A 431 9.39 11.12 -25.89
CA LEU A 431 10.76 10.62 -25.77
C LEU A 431 11.37 10.43 -27.15
N GLU A 432 12.28 11.33 -27.50
CA GLU A 432 13.08 11.24 -28.73
C GLU A 432 14.14 10.15 -28.62
N ASP A 433 14.62 9.67 -29.76
CA ASP A 433 15.77 8.77 -29.79
C ASP A 433 16.99 9.43 -29.14
N PRO A 434 17.77 8.68 -28.34
CA PRO A 434 18.90 9.22 -27.60
C PRO A 434 20.00 9.66 -28.57
N GLN A 435 20.59 10.83 -28.29
CA GLN A 435 21.74 11.32 -29.03
C GLN A 435 22.98 10.53 -28.60
N ARG A 436 23.41 9.58 -29.44
CA ARG A 436 24.57 8.72 -29.20
C ARG A 436 25.68 9.00 -30.24
N PRO A 437 26.97 8.86 -29.87
CA PRO A 437 28.07 8.96 -30.84
C PRO A 437 27.92 7.95 -31.99
N GLU A 438 28.39 8.29 -33.20
CA GLU A 438 28.32 7.38 -34.36
C GLU A 438 29.12 6.08 -34.15
N THR A 439 29.99 6.04 -33.13
CA THR A 439 30.77 4.88 -32.69
C THR A 439 30.01 3.94 -31.76
N SER A 440 28.87 4.37 -31.20
CA SER A 440 28.00 3.58 -30.32
C SER A 440 27.08 2.68 -31.15
N PHE A 441 27.62 1.58 -31.64
CA PHE A 441 26.87 0.53 -32.33
C PHE A 441 27.50 -0.85 -32.11
N LEU A 442 26.70 -1.88 -32.32
CA LEU A 442 27.15 -3.26 -32.26
C LEU A 442 28.05 -3.59 -33.47
N TRP A 443 29.33 -3.79 -33.23
CA TRP A 443 30.35 -3.79 -34.30
C TRP A 443 30.20 -4.92 -35.36
N PHE A 444 29.59 -6.05 -35.01
CA PHE A 444 29.39 -7.15 -35.97
C PHE A 444 28.12 -7.01 -36.81
N SER A 445 27.09 -6.28 -36.32
CA SER A 445 25.85 -6.08 -37.09
C SER A 445 25.98 -4.98 -38.14
N SER A 446 27.01 -4.13 -38.03
CA SER A 446 27.27 -3.02 -38.95
C SER A 446 28.71 -3.06 -39.50
N PRO A 447 29.05 -4.02 -40.38
CA PRO A 447 30.41 -4.22 -40.87
C PRO A 447 31.00 -2.98 -41.57
N TYR A 448 30.18 -2.20 -42.28
CA TYR A 448 30.60 -0.94 -42.92
C TYR A 448 30.98 0.15 -41.91
N LYS A 449 30.18 0.32 -40.85
CA LYS A 449 30.48 1.30 -39.79
C LYS A 449 31.74 0.87 -39.02
N THR A 450 31.92 -0.43 -38.78
CA THR A 450 33.14 -0.97 -38.16
C THR A 450 34.38 -0.66 -38.97
N LEU A 451 34.33 -0.88 -40.29
CA LEU A 451 35.43 -0.55 -41.18
C LEU A 451 35.74 0.96 -41.15
N LYS A 452 34.71 1.82 -41.27
CA LYS A 452 34.87 3.28 -41.37
C LYS A 452 35.35 3.93 -40.06
N TYR A 453 34.77 3.56 -38.92
CA TYR A 453 34.99 4.28 -37.65
C TYR A 453 36.05 3.63 -36.75
N ILE A 454 36.29 2.32 -36.88
CA ILE A 454 37.23 1.59 -36.00
C ILE A 454 38.53 1.27 -36.74
N LEU A 455 38.42 0.63 -37.91
CA LEU A 455 39.59 0.13 -38.64
C LEU A 455 40.27 1.25 -39.44
N TRP A 456 39.49 2.04 -40.19
CA TRP A 456 40.01 3.08 -41.08
C TRP A 456 40.61 4.28 -40.34
N GLY A 457 40.11 4.65 -39.16
CA GLY A 457 40.66 5.76 -38.38
C GLY A 457 42.10 5.53 -37.91
N ARG A 458 42.41 4.31 -37.45
CA ARG A 458 43.70 3.98 -36.80
C ARG A 458 44.66 3.22 -37.71
N TYR A 459 44.15 2.35 -38.58
CA TYR A 459 44.96 1.51 -39.47
C TYR A 459 44.99 2.03 -40.91
N LYS A 460 44.53 3.27 -41.20
CA LYS A 460 44.48 3.82 -42.56
C LYS A 460 45.75 3.57 -43.36
N PHE A 461 46.91 3.88 -42.76
CA PHE A 461 48.20 3.74 -43.41
C PHE A 461 48.65 2.28 -43.54
N LEU A 462 48.33 1.42 -42.58
CA LEU A 462 48.62 -0.01 -42.66
C LEU A 462 47.74 -0.72 -43.69
N ILE A 463 46.47 -0.34 -43.80
CA ILE A 463 45.53 -0.84 -44.81
C ILE A 463 45.97 -0.36 -46.20
N LEU A 464 46.33 0.93 -46.35
CA LEU A 464 46.86 1.46 -47.61
C LEU A 464 48.20 0.82 -48.00
N LEU A 465 49.10 0.59 -47.03
CA LEU A 465 50.37 -0.11 -47.23
C LEU A 465 50.13 -1.56 -47.65
N PHE A 466 49.20 -2.26 -46.99
CA PHE A 466 48.83 -3.63 -47.35
C PHE A 466 48.24 -3.70 -48.75
N ILE A 467 47.33 -2.77 -49.11
CA ILE A 467 46.78 -2.68 -50.46
C ILE A 467 47.88 -2.41 -51.49
N LEU A 468 48.82 -1.49 -51.20
CA LEU A 468 49.96 -1.20 -52.06
C LEU A 468 50.87 -2.43 -52.25
N LEU A 469 51.23 -3.11 -51.16
CA LEU A 469 52.04 -4.33 -51.18
C LEU A 469 51.35 -5.48 -51.91
N PHE A 470 50.03 -5.60 -51.74
CA PHE A 470 49.22 -6.59 -52.44
C PHE A 470 49.22 -6.33 -53.95
N PHE A 471 49.07 -5.08 -54.39
CA PHE A 471 49.17 -4.72 -55.81
C PHE A 471 50.58 -4.90 -56.38
N LEU A 472 51.63 -4.59 -55.60
CA LEU A 472 53.04 -4.85 -55.96
C LEU A 472 53.41 -6.35 -56.02
N PHE A 473 52.59 -7.22 -55.43
CA PHE A 473 52.80 -8.67 -55.48
C PHE A 473 52.01 -9.32 -56.63
N LEU A 474 50.89 -8.72 -57.04
CA LEU A 474 50.03 -9.20 -58.13
C LEU A 474 50.45 -8.71 -59.52
N PHE A 475 51.20 -7.61 -59.60
CA PHE A 475 51.77 -7.02 -60.81
C PHE A 475 53.25 -6.73 -60.59
#